data_AF-A0A9D7Y9I0-F1
#
_entry.id   AF-A0A9D7Y9I0-F1
#
_cell.length_a   1.000
_cell.length_b   1.000
_cell.length_c   1.000
_cell.angle_alpha   90.00
_cell.angle_beta   90.00
_cell.angle_gamma   90.00
#
_symmetry.space_group_name_H-M   'P 1'
#
loop_
_entity.id
_entity.type
_entity.pdbx_description
1 polymer ?
#
loop_
_entity_poly.entity_id
_entity_poly.type
_entity_poly.pdbx_seq_one_letter_code
_entity_poly.pdbx_strand_id
1 'polypeptide(L)'
;MTNYYHKSEQITNVLMPTIRQVHENESHRYRRIAIPFTDGRFNPLPIAADLKAAVDSNGSSIMRDIEKTITLAIIDDHWKEHLRNMDELKDSVQAASFEQKDPLVKYKIEAYSLFEDLIHKINKDVSAYLFNGKLLIQQEVREARVQKTDLSKIRTSREEEAIREAAEGVSKKTEKVETIRRSEEKVGRNDLCPCGSGKKFKHCHGK
;
A
#
# COMPACT_ATOMS: atom_id res chain seq x y z
N MET A 1 -32.84 8.30 4.42
CA MET A 1 -31.95 8.95 5.41
C MET A 1 -32.25 8.54 6.86
N THR A 2 -33.51 8.42 7.28
CA THR A 2 -33.89 7.98 8.65
C THR A 2 -33.21 6.68 9.11
N ASN A 3 -33.19 5.64 8.26
CA ASN A 3 -32.52 4.37 8.58
C ASN A 3 -31.02 4.50 8.89
N TYR A 4 -30.33 5.47 8.26
CA TYR A 4 -28.92 5.71 8.51
C TYR A 4 -28.68 6.25 9.92
N TYR A 5 -29.45 7.28 10.30
CA TYR A 5 -29.35 7.91 11.61
C TYR A 5 -29.72 6.93 12.74
N HIS A 6 -30.79 6.14 12.57
CA HIS A 6 -31.15 5.10 13.54
C HIS A 6 -30.05 4.06 13.71
N LYS A 7 -29.41 3.63 12.61
CA LYS A 7 -28.29 2.70 12.66
C LYS A 7 -27.07 3.30 13.36
N SER A 8 -26.75 4.56 13.06
CA SER A 8 -25.67 5.30 13.73
C SER A 8 -25.91 5.39 15.24
N GLU A 9 -27.15 5.66 15.65
CA GLU A 9 -27.55 5.69 17.05
C GLU A 9 -27.44 4.31 17.70
N GLN A 10 -27.90 3.24 17.04
CA GLN A 10 -27.76 1.87 17.52
C GLN A 10 -26.29 1.46 17.72
N ILE A 11 -25.44 1.73 16.73
CA ILE A 11 -23.98 1.48 16.80
C ILE A 11 -23.38 2.21 17.99
N THR A 12 -23.74 3.48 18.17
CA THR A 12 -23.26 4.31 19.27
C THR A 12 -23.71 3.76 20.62
N ASN A 13 -24.99 3.41 20.76
CA ASN A 13 -25.54 2.86 22.00
C ASN A 13 -24.87 1.54 22.42
N VAL A 14 -24.47 0.72 21.45
CA VAL A 14 -23.76 -0.55 21.71
C VAL A 14 -22.30 -0.30 22.12
N LEU A 15 -21.62 0.66 21.50
CA LEU A 15 -20.19 0.91 21.73
C LEU A 15 -19.89 1.80 22.94
N MET A 16 -20.77 2.75 23.25
CA MET A 16 -20.53 3.76 24.30
C MET A 16 -20.25 3.19 25.70
N PRO A 17 -20.93 2.14 26.18
CA PRO A 17 -20.61 1.54 27.48
C PRO A 17 -19.16 1.03 27.52
N THR A 18 -18.73 0.31 26.50
CA THR A 18 -17.36 -0.23 26.38
C THR A 18 -16.33 0.90 26.26
N ILE A 19 -16.63 1.93 25.47
CA ILE A 19 -15.73 3.07 25.28
C ILE A 19 -15.53 3.85 26.58
N ARG A 20 -16.61 4.10 27.34
CA ARG A 20 -16.53 4.75 28.65
C ARG A 20 -15.73 3.91 29.63
N GLN A 21 -16.00 2.61 29.70
CA GLN A 21 -15.27 1.68 30.55
C GLN A 21 -13.75 1.67 30.24
N VAL A 22 -13.38 1.64 28.96
CA VAL A 22 -11.96 1.68 28.54
C VAL A 22 -11.36 3.05 28.80
N HIS A 23 -12.10 4.14 28.58
CA HIS A 23 -11.62 5.49 28.83
C HIS A 23 -11.36 5.77 30.32
N GLU A 24 -12.17 5.23 31.22
CA GLU A 24 -12.02 5.40 32.67
C GLU A 24 -10.93 4.51 33.24
N ASN A 25 -10.88 3.23 32.85
CA ASN A 25 -9.93 2.26 33.43
C ASN A 25 -8.56 2.25 32.76
N GLU A 26 -8.50 2.56 31.46
CA GLU A 26 -7.32 2.32 30.60
C GLU A 26 -6.91 3.55 29.77
N SER A 27 -7.39 4.76 30.11
CA SER A 27 -7.08 6.02 29.39
C SER A 27 -5.60 6.25 29.14
N HIS A 28 -4.76 5.89 30.10
CA HIS A 28 -3.30 6.10 30.02
C HIS A 28 -2.61 5.11 29.09
N ARG A 29 -3.24 3.96 28.82
CA ARG A 29 -2.65 2.88 28.03
C ARG A 29 -2.98 3.01 26.55
N TYR A 30 -4.23 3.37 26.23
CA TYR A 30 -4.70 3.41 24.85
C TYR A 30 -5.27 4.79 24.52
N ARG A 31 -4.82 5.37 23.40
CA ARG A 31 -5.42 6.59 22.84
C ARG A 31 -6.53 6.28 21.83
N ARG A 32 -6.37 5.20 21.07
CA ARG A 32 -7.29 4.77 20.01
C ARG A 32 -7.64 3.30 20.18
N ILE A 33 -8.88 2.97 19.90
CA ILE A 33 -9.39 1.60 19.92
C ILE A 33 -9.72 1.13 18.51
N ALA A 34 -9.56 -0.18 18.26
CA ALA A 34 -9.94 -0.79 16.99
C ALA A 34 -11.38 -1.30 17.08
N ILE A 35 -12.25 -0.76 16.25
CA ILE A 35 -13.65 -1.19 16.13
C ILE A 35 -13.78 -1.94 14.80
N PRO A 36 -13.87 -3.28 14.82
CA PRO A 36 -14.03 -4.04 13.58
C PRO A 36 -15.45 -3.88 13.03
N PHE A 37 -15.55 -3.46 11.77
CA PHE A 37 -16.82 -3.25 11.08
C PHE A 37 -16.80 -3.98 9.74
N THR A 38 -17.90 -4.65 9.40
CA THR A 38 -18.01 -5.48 8.20
C THR A 38 -19.43 -5.49 7.65
N ASP A 39 -19.58 -5.54 6.34
CA ASP A 39 -20.86 -5.81 5.65
C ASP A 39 -21.08 -7.30 5.35
N GLY A 40 -20.13 -8.16 5.76
CA GLY A 40 -20.14 -9.59 5.49
C GLY A 40 -19.59 -9.99 4.10
N ARG A 41 -19.25 -9.03 3.24
CA ARG A 41 -18.66 -9.29 1.91
C ARG A 41 -17.14 -9.16 1.93
N PHE A 42 -16.64 -8.19 2.70
CA PHE A 42 -15.21 -7.93 2.83
C PHE A 42 -14.68 -8.27 4.21
N ASN A 43 -13.35 -8.44 4.29
CA ASN A 43 -12.65 -8.54 5.57
C ASN A 43 -13.03 -7.37 6.47
N PRO A 44 -13.27 -7.61 7.77
CA PRO A 44 -13.62 -6.55 8.69
C PRO A 44 -12.57 -5.45 8.69
N LEU A 45 -13.00 -4.22 8.44
CA LEU A 45 -12.11 -3.07 8.47
C LEU A 45 -11.90 -2.67 9.95
N PRO A 46 -10.65 -2.60 10.44
CA PRO A 46 -10.36 -2.15 11.79
C PRO A 46 -10.43 -0.62 11.82
N ILE A 47 -11.48 -0.08 12.43
CA ILE A 47 -11.71 1.36 12.47
C ILE A 47 -11.04 1.92 13.71
N ALA A 48 -10.11 2.84 13.51
CA ALA A 48 -9.36 3.47 14.59
C ALA A 48 -10.14 4.68 15.12
N ALA A 49 -10.85 4.50 16.23
CA ALA A 49 -11.58 5.57 16.90
C ALA A 49 -10.76 6.17 18.05
N ASP A 50 -10.72 7.50 18.15
CA ASP A 50 -10.09 8.20 19.27
C ASP A 50 -11.02 8.22 20.49
N LEU A 51 -10.53 7.70 21.63
CA LEU A 51 -11.34 7.54 22.84
C LEU A 51 -11.83 8.87 23.40
N LYS A 52 -10.97 9.89 23.41
CA LYS A 52 -11.33 11.20 23.96
C LYS A 52 -12.39 11.87 23.09
N ALA A 53 -12.18 11.86 21.77
CA ALA A 53 -13.16 12.40 20.83
C ALA A 53 -14.49 11.64 20.89
N ALA A 54 -14.46 10.32 21.09
CA ALA A 54 -15.66 9.50 21.23
C ALA A 54 -16.48 9.89 22.46
N VAL A 55 -15.84 10.06 23.62
CA VAL A 55 -16.52 10.46 24.87
C VAL A 55 -17.05 11.89 24.78
N ASP A 56 -16.22 12.84 24.34
CA ASP A 56 -16.58 14.27 24.26
C ASP A 56 -17.75 14.54 23.29
N SER A 57 -17.88 13.71 22.24
CA SER A 57 -18.94 13.84 21.22
C SER A 57 -20.14 12.90 21.44
N ASN A 58 -20.24 12.24 22.60
CA ASN A 58 -21.24 11.21 22.87
C ASN A 58 -21.32 10.11 21.77
N GLY A 59 -20.18 9.79 21.15
CA GLY A 59 -20.04 8.77 20.13
C GLY A 59 -20.29 9.21 18.69
N SER A 60 -20.69 10.45 18.44
CA SER A 60 -20.87 10.97 17.06
C SER A 60 -19.58 10.92 16.23
N SER A 61 -18.41 11.10 16.87
CA SER A 61 -17.12 10.99 16.17
C SER A 61 -16.83 9.59 15.62
N ILE A 62 -17.36 8.54 16.25
CA ILE A 62 -17.15 7.15 15.84
C ILE A 62 -17.73 6.93 14.45
N MET A 63 -18.97 7.37 14.21
CA MET A 63 -19.60 7.19 12.91
C MET A 63 -18.83 7.92 11.80
N ARG A 64 -18.30 9.11 12.10
CA ARG A 64 -17.45 9.85 11.15
C ARG A 64 -16.14 9.13 10.85
N ASP A 65 -15.53 8.49 11.84
CA ASP A 65 -14.30 7.70 11.64
C ASP A 65 -14.61 6.42 10.85
N ILE A 66 -15.79 5.83 11.06
CA ILE A 66 -16.32 4.71 10.27
C ILE A 66 -16.48 5.12 8.80
N GLU A 67 -17.21 6.21 8.53
CA GLU A 67 -17.41 6.77 7.18
C GLU A 67 -16.08 6.99 6.47
N LYS A 68 -15.15 7.72 7.09
CA LYS A 68 -13.84 8.03 6.49
C LYS A 68 -13.06 6.77 6.14
N THR A 69 -12.97 5.83 7.08
CA THR A 69 -12.17 4.62 6.89
C THR A 69 -12.73 3.76 5.76
N ILE A 70 -14.05 3.59 5.71
CA ILE A 70 -14.73 2.82 4.67
C ILE A 70 -14.59 3.49 3.31
N THR A 71 -14.84 4.80 3.23
CA THR A 71 -14.73 5.55 1.98
C THR A 71 -13.32 5.47 1.42
N LEU A 72 -12.29 5.67 2.25
CA LEU A 72 -10.90 5.55 1.82
C LEU A 72 -10.55 4.14 1.34
N ALA A 73 -10.95 3.10 2.09
CA ALA A 73 -10.66 1.71 1.71
C ALA A 73 -11.31 1.32 0.37
N ILE A 74 -12.55 1.76 0.13
CA ILE A 74 -13.28 1.48 -1.11
C ILE A 74 -12.70 2.29 -2.28
N ILE A 75 -12.35 3.56 -2.07
CA ILE A 75 -11.69 4.38 -3.10
C ILE A 75 -10.37 3.73 -3.51
N ASP A 76 -9.53 3.36 -2.56
CA ASP A 76 -8.22 2.75 -2.85
C ASP A 76 -8.38 1.44 -3.64
N ASP A 77 -9.38 0.62 -3.33
CA ASP A 77 -9.61 -0.63 -4.03
C ASP A 77 -10.04 -0.43 -5.49
N HIS A 78 -11.07 0.39 -5.69
CA HIS A 78 -11.55 0.72 -7.03
C HIS A 78 -10.54 1.51 -7.85
N TRP A 79 -9.73 2.35 -7.21
CA TRP A 79 -8.68 3.10 -7.90
C TRP A 79 -7.58 2.20 -8.44
N LYS A 80 -7.11 1.20 -7.66
CA LYS A 80 -6.15 0.20 -8.15
C LYS A 80 -6.69 -0.53 -9.37
N GLU A 81 -7.96 -0.90 -9.35
CA GLU A 81 -8.60 -1.58 -10.47
C GLU A 81 -8.78 -0.66 -11.69
N HIS A 82 -9.13 0.61 -11.46
CA HIS A 82 -9.18 1.61 -12.54
C HIS A 82 -7.82 1.79 -13.23
N LEU A 83 -6.72 1.86 -12.47
CA LEU A 83 -5.38 1.97 -13.06
C LEU A 83 -5.04 0.75 -13.93
N ARG A 84 -5.42 -0.47 -13.53
CA ARG A 84 -5.25 -1.67 -14.36
C ARG A 84 -6.06 -1.57 -15.66
N ASN A 85 -7.34 -1.19 -15.56
CA ASN A 85 -8.20 -1.01 -16.73
C ASN A 85 -7.65 0.07 -17.68
N MET A 86 -7.06 1.13 -17.14
CA MET A 86 -6.43 2.20 -17.92
C MET A 86 -5.17 1.72 -18.65
N ASP A 87 -4.36 0.87 -18.02
CA ASP A 87 -3.20 0.23 -18.66
C ASP A 87 -3.64 -0.72 -19.79
N GLU A 88 -4.67 -1.54 -19.56
CA GLU A 88 -5.26 -2.40 -20.59
C GLU A 88 -5.87 -1.60 -21.76
N LEU A 89 -6.54 -0.49 -21.45
CA LEU A 89 -7.07 0.44 -22.45
C LEU A 89 -5.95 1.04 -23.31
N LYS A 90 -4.84 1.42 -22.69
CA LYS A 90 -3.68 1.97 -23.40
C LYS A 90 -3.11 0.97 -24.41
N ASP A 91 -3.04 -0.31 -24.06
CA ASP A 91 -2.59 -1.39 -24.95
C ASP A 91 -3.61 -1.63 -26.08
N SER A 92 -4.91 -1.65 -25.78
CA SER A 92 -5.95 -1.95 -26.78
C SER A 92 -6.17 -0.84 -27.81
N VAL A 93 -6.03 0.43 -27.40
CA VAL A 93 -6.23 1.58 -28.29
C VAL A 93 -5.14 1.68 -29.38
N GLN A 94 -3.99 1.03 -29.20
CA GLN A 94 -3.01 0.90 -30.29
C GLN A 94 -3.58 0.20 -31.52
N ALA A 95 -4.52 -0.74 -31.34
CA ALA A 95 -5.21 -1.40 -32.44
C ALA A 95 -6.19 -0.47 -33.19
N ALA A 96 -6.67 0.61 -32.56
CA ALA A 96 -7.54 1.58 -33.22
C ALA A 96 -6.83 2.36 -34.35
N SER A 97 -5.49 2.38 -34.35
CA SER A 97 -4.71 2.94 -35.45
C SER A 97 -4.96 2.21 -36.78
N PHE A 98 -5.34 0.93 -36.74
CA PHE A 98 -5.68 0.17 -37.95
C PHE A 98 -7.02 0.61 -38.56
N GLU A 99 -7.90 1.25 -37.78
CA GLU A 99 -9.20 1.78 -38.24
C GLU A 99 -9.11 3.23 -38.77
N GLN A 100 -7.91 3.80 -38.93
CA GLN A 100 -7.68 5.20 -39.32
C GLN A 100 -8.33 6.24 -38.38
N LYS A 101 -8.67 5.85 -37.15
CA LYS A 101 -9.09 6.78 -36.10
C LYS A 101 -7.87 7.23 -35.32
N ASP A 102 -7.93 8.45 -34.78
CA ASP A 102 -6.88 8.96 -33.88
C ASP A 102 -6.92 8.16 -32.56
N PRO A 103 -5.86 7.37 -32.25
CA PRO A 103 -5.81 6.58 -31.03
C PRO A 103 -5.91 7.46 -29.77
N LEU A 104 -5.35 8.68 -29.80
CA LEU A 104 -5.38 9.57 -28.64
C LEU A 104 -6.81 10.03 -28.33
N VAL A 105 -7.60 10.30 -29.36
CA VAL A 105 -9.00 10.70 -29.20
C VAL A 105 -9.82 9.53 -28.64
N LYS A 106 -9.63 8.34 -29.19
CA LYS A 106 -10.32 7.12 -28.73
C LYS A 106 -9.99 6.81 -27.26
N TYR A 107 -8.71 6.86 -26.89
CA TYR A 107 -8.25 6.69 -25.52
C TYR A 107 -8.93 7.68 -24.57
N LYS A 108 -8.98 8.98 -24.91
CA LYS A 108 -9.58 10.00 -24.04
C LYS A 108 -11.08 9.75 -23.80
N ILE A 109 -11.82 9.36 -24.85
CA ILE A 109 -13.26 9.10 -24.75
C ILE A 109 -13.51 7.87 -23.87
N GLU A 110 -12.79 6.78 -24.11
CA GLU A 110 -12.98 5.53 -23.35
C GLU A 110 -12.48 5.65 -21.91
N ALA A 111 -11.33 6.31 -21.69
CA ALA A 111 -10.80 6.60 -20.36
C ALA A 111 -11.78 7.42 -19.52
N TYR A 112 -12.42 8.42 -20.12
CA TYR A 112 -13.43 9.23 -19.44
C TYR A 112 -14.66 8.39 -19.05
N SER A 113 -15.14 7.51 -19.95
CA SER A 113 -16.23 6.58 -19.64
C SER A 113 -15.87 5.65 -18.47
N LEU A 114 -14.64 5.11 -18.45
CA LEU A 114 -14.16 4.27 -17.33
C LEU A 114 -14.08 5.05 -16.02
N PHE A 115 -13.75 6.34 -16.07
CA PHE A 115 -13.74 7.20 -14.90
C PHE A 115 -15.15 7.50 -14.37
N GLU A 116 -16.12 7.77 -15.23
CA GLU A 116 -17.52 7.93 -14.81
C GLU A 116 -18.04 6.66 -14.12
N ASP A 117 -17.77 5.49 -14.72
CA ASP A 117 -18.11 4.19 -14.13
C ASP A 117 -17.44 3.94 -12.78
N LEU A 118 -16.17 4.34 -12.63
CA LEU A 118 -15.44 4.27 -11.37
C LEU A 118 -16.17 5.06 -10.27
N ILE A 119 -16.52 6.32 -10.54
CA ILE A 119 -17.20 7.18 -9.56
C ILE A 119 -18.57 6.59 -9.18
N HIS A 120 -19.31 6.06 -10.16
CA HIS A 120 -20.58 5.39 -9.91
C HIS A 120 -20.43 4.15 -9.02
N LYS A 121 -19.42 3.31 -9.27
CA LYS A 121 -19.12 2.12 -8.46
C LYS A 121 -18.74 2.49 -7.03
N ILE A 122 -17.83 3.45 -6.85
CA ILE A 122 -17.42 3.93 -5.52
C ILE A 122 -18.65 4.42 -4.73
N ASN A 123 -19.46 5.30 -5.31
CA ASN A 123 -20.62 5.85 -4.61
C ASN A 123 -21.64 4.78 -4.21
N LYS A 124 -21.89 3.81 -5.11
CA LYS A 124 -22.78 2.67 -4.85
C LYS A 124 -22.25 1.80 -3.72
N ASP A 125 -20.97 1.45 -3.75
CA ASP A 125 -20.38 0.53 -2.79
C ASP A 125 -20.19 1.18 -1.42
N VAL A 126 -19.76 2.44 -1.35
CA VAL A 126 -19.69 3.20 -0.09
C VAL A 126 -21.07 3.27 0.55
N SER A 127 -22.10 3.63 -0.21
CA SER A 127 -23.47 3.70 0.29
C SER A 127 -23.93 2.32 0.77
N ALA A 128 -23.77 1.27 -0.05
CA ALA A 128 -24.19 -0.08 0.29
C ALA A 128 -23.50 -0.61 1.55
N TYR A 129 -22.20 -0.35 1.70
CA TYR A 129 -21.41 -0.79 2.84
C TYR A 129 -21.83 -0.04 4.12
N LEU A 130 -22.03 1.28 4.05
CA LEU A 130 -22.52 2.05 5.20
C LEU A 130 -23.94 1.64 5.62
N PHE A 131 -24.83 1.30 4.67
CA PHE A 131 -26.18 0.84 4.98
C PHE A 131 -26.21 -0.60 5.53
N ASN A 132 -25.41 -1.53 4.99
CA ASN A 132 -25.47 -2.95 5.35
C ASN A 132 -24.46 -3.38 6.43
N GLY A 133 -23.45 -2.56 6.69
CA GLY A 133 -22.38 -2.87 7.64
C GLY A 133 -22.84 -3.13 9.08
N LYS A 134 -22.13 -3.96 9.81
CA LYS A 134 -22.41 -4.36 11.19
C LYS A 134 -21.11 -4.36 11.97
N LEU A 135 -21.22 -4.11 13.27
CA LEU A 135 -20.12 -4.27 14.20
C LEU A 135 -19.88 -5.76 14.46
N LEU A 136 -18.61 -6.17 14.47
CA LEU A 136 -18.24 -7.44 15.07
C LEU A 136 -17.94 -7.20 16.54
N ILE A 137 -18.83 -7.65 17.41
CA ILE A 137 -18.59 -7.58 18.85
C ILE A 137 -17.60 -8.70 19.19
N GLN A 138 -16.32 -8.36 19.29
CA GLN A 138 -15.31 -9.23 19.90
C GLN A 138 -15.28 -8.94 21.42
N GLN A 139 -15.24 -9.99 22.24
CA GLN A 139 -15.20 -9.86 23.71
C GLN A 139 -13.91 -9.23 24.25
N GLU A 140 -12.85 -9.16 23.45
CA GLU A 140 -11.57 -8.54 23.82
C GLU A 140 -11.30 -7.30 22.97
N VAL A 141 -11.16 -6.15 23.63
CA VAL A 141 -10.80 -4.87 22.99
C VAL A 141 -9.34 -4.94 22.54
N ARG A 142 -9.08 -4.71 21.26
CA ARG A 142 -7.72 -4.66 20.70
C ARG A 142 -7.29 -3.22 20.48
N GLU A 143 -6.03 -2.94 20.81
CA GLU A 143 -5.40 -1.66 20.51
C GLU A 143 -5.31 -1.45 18.98
N ALA A 144 -5.74 -0.28 18.51
CA ALA A 144 -5.56 0.12 17.11
C ALA A 144 -4.09 0.48 16.86
N ARG A 145 -3.26 -0.51 16.54
CA ARG A 145 -1.90 -0.25 16.06
C ARG A 145 -1.98 0.39 14.67
N VAL A 146 -1.34 1.54 14.51
CA VAL A 146 -1.15 2.17 13.20
C VAL A 146 -0.25 1.25 12.38
N GLN A 147 -0.83 0.45 11.51
CA GLN A 147 -0.05 -0.24 10.49
C GLN A 147 0.49 0.82 9.54
N LYS A 148 1.79 1.11 9.63
CA LYS A 148 2.47 1.86 8.57
C LYS A 148 2.43 0.97 7.33
N THR A 149 1.78 1.45 6.27
CA THR A 149 1.78 0.77 4.98
C THR A 149 3.23 0.67 4.50
N ASP A 150 3.80 -0.53 4.58
CA ASP A 150 5.14 -0.80 4.09
C ASP A 150 5.09 -0.87 2.57
N LEU A 151 5.35 0.28 1.94
CA LEU A 151 5.34 0.43 0.48
C LEU A 151 6.50 -0.28 -0.21
N SER A 152 7.44 -0.91 0.54
CA SER A 152 8.60 -1.60 -0.04
C SER A 152 8.25 -2.78 -0.96
N LYS A 153 7.03 -3.31 -0.86
CA LYS A 153 6.55 -4.45 -1.67
C LYS A 153 5.51 -4.08 -2.73
N ILE A 154 5.15 -2.80 -2.83
CA ILE A 154 4.22 -2.33 -3.87
C ILE A 154 5.02 -2.21 -5.17
N ARG A 155 4.80 -3.15 -6.10
CA ARG A 155 5.36 -3.15 -7.45
C ARG A 155 4.43 -2.37 -8.37
N THR A 156 4.94 -1.36 -9.08
CA THR A 156 4.11 -0.47 -9.90
C THR A 156 4.45 -0.48 -11.38
N SER A 157 5.19 -1.47 -11.89
CA SER A 157 5.39 -1.55 -13.34
C SER A 157 5.67 -2.96 -13.84
N ARG A 158 4.97 -3.32 -14.92
CA ARG A 158 5.21 -4.50 -15.78
C ARG A 158 6.60 -4.46 -16.43
N GLU A 159 7.17 -3.26 -16.55
CA GLU A 159 8.52 -3.03 -17.07
C GLU A 159 9.61 -3.47 -16.06
N GLU A 160 9.37 -3.30 -14.75
CA GLU A 160 10.28 -3.81 -13.71
C GLU A 160 10.24 -5.35 -13.61
N GLU A 161 9.11 -5.96 -13.93
CA GLU A 161 8.95 -7.41 -13.99
C GLU A 161 9.70 -8.00 -15.19
N ALA A 162 9.59 -7.38 -16.37
CA ALA A 162 10.36 -7.77 -17.57
C ALA A 162 11.88 -7.58 -17.39
N ILE A 163 12.31 -6.50 -16.74
CA ILE A 163 13.74 -6.27 -16.41
C ILE A 163 14.25 -7.32 -15.42
N ARG A 164 13.41 -7.75 -14.45
CA ARG A 164 13.78 -8.82 -13.52
C ARG A 164 13.73 -10.21 -14.12
N GLU A 165 12.78 -10.53 -15.00
CA GLU A 165 12.79 -11.80 -15.73
C GLU A 165 14.01 -11.89 -16.67
N ALA A 166 14.40 -10.77 -17.29
CA ALA A 166 15.65 -10.67 -18.02
C ALA A 166 16.88 -10.83 -17.11
N ALA A 167 16.86 -10.29 -15.88
CA ALA A 167 17.95 -10.43 -14.91
C ALA A 167 18.02 -11.83 -14.26
N GLU A 168 16.88 -12.48 -14.00
CA GLU A 168 16.78 -13.84 -13.46
C GLU A 168 17.10 -14.90 -14.54
N GLY A 169 16.81 -14.60 -15.81
CA GLY A 169 17.22 -15.41 -16.96
C GLY A 169 18.74 -15.45 -17.17
N VAL A 170 19.47 -14.40 -16.75
CA VAL A 170 20.95 -14.35 -16.82
C VAL A 170 21.61 -15.05 -15.62
N SER A 171 20.90 -15.24 -14.50
CA SER A 171 21.46 -15.79 -13.27
C SER A 171 21.52 -17.32 -13.20
N LYS A 172 21.07 -18.05 -14.24
CA LYS A 172 21.07 -19.53 -14.23
C LYS A 172 22.28 -20.22 -14.87
N LYS A 173 23.29 -19.47 -15.32
CA LYS A 173 24.61 -20.00 -15.70
C LYS A 173 25.71 -19.03 -15.31
N THR A 174 26.12 -19.06 -14.06
CA THR A 174 27.45 -18.59 -13.68
C THR A 174 27.99 -19.59 -12.68
N GLU A 175 28.84 -20.50 -13.17
CA GLU A 175 29.74 -21.24 -12.29
C GLU A 175 30.44 -20.23 -11.38
N LYS A 176 30.43 -20.48 -10.08
CA LYS A 176 31.14 -19.66 -9.10
C LYS A 176 32.61 -19.63 -9.50
N VAL A 177 33.04 -18.52 -10.10
CA VAL A 177 34.45 -18.24 -10.31
C VAL A 177 35.06 -18.05 -8.92
N GLU A 178 35.78 -19.06 -8.44
CA GLU A 178 36.61 -18.92 -7.24
C GLU A 178 37.65 -17.84 -7.52
N THR A 179 37.60 -16.77 -6.72
CA THR A 179 38.56 -15.68 -6.83
C THR A 179 39.88 -16.16 -6.25
N ILE A 180 40.92 -16.24 -7.09
CA ILE A 180 42.29 -16.54 -6.67
C ILE A 180 42.72 -15.45 -5.67
N ARG A 181 42.80 -15.79 -4.38
CA ARG A 181 43.41 -14.93 -3.37
C ARG A 181 44.90 -14.85 -3.65
N ARG A 182 45.39 -13.64 -3.96
CA ARG A 182 46.80 -13.36 -4.23
C ARG A 182 47.62 -13.70 -2.98
N SER A 183 48.53 -14.65 -3.09
CA SER A 183 49.39 -15.14 -2.00
C SER A 183 50.55 -14.19 -1.67
N GLU A 184 50.81 -13.20 -2.51
CA GLU A 184 51.93 -12.27 -2.35
C GLU A 184 51.46 -10.86 -1.98
N GLU A 185 52.20 -10.25 -1.05
CA GLU A 185 51.94 -8.91 -0.53
C GLU A 185 52.11 -7.86 -1.64
N LYS A 186 51.15 -6.93 -1.75
CA LYS A 186 51.14 -5.94 -2.82
C LYS A 186 52.24 -4.91 -2.58
N VAL A 187 53.34 -5.02 -3.33
CA VAL A 187 54.45 -4.05 -3.29
C VAL A 187 53.93 -2.63 -3.54
N GLY A 188 54.17 -1.74 -2.58
CA GLY A 188 53.73 -0.35 -2.64
C GLY A 188 54.53 0.46 -3.66
N ARG A 189 53.92 1.52 -4.21
CA ARG A 189 54.51 2.37 -5.26
C ARG A 189 55.88 2.95 -4.88
N ASN A 190 56.14 3.16 -3.59
CA ASN A 190 57.38 3.71 -3.06
C ASN A 190 58.33 2.66 -2.44
N ASP A 191 57.93 1.39 -2.37
CA ASP A 191 58.76 0.32 -1.78
C ASP A 191 59.91 -0.06 -2.71
N LEU A 192 60.91 -0.74 -2.17
CA LEU A 192 62.03 -1.26 -2.96
C LEU A 192 61.51 -2.29 -3.98
N CYS A 193 61.96 -2.15 -5.22
CA CYS A 193 61.50 -3.01 -6.29
C CYS A 193 62.00 -4.46 -6.07
N PRO A 194 61.12 -5.48 -6.14
CA PRO A 194 61.46 -6.88 -5.87
C PRO A 194 62.44 -7.49 -6.88
N CYS A 195 62.78 -6.78 -7.96
CA CYS A 195 63.81 -7.19 -8.92
C CYS A 195 65.25 -7.02 -8.41
N GLY A 196 65.46 -6.55 -7.18
CA GLY A 196 66.78 -6.39 -6.57
C GLY A 196 67.57 -5.17 -7.07
N SER A 197 66.95 -4.28 -7.85
CA SER A 197 67.63 -3.11 -8.46
C SER A 197 67.97 -1.96 -7.49
N GLY A 198 67.56 -2.06 -6.22
CA GLY A 198 67.76 -1.02 -5.20
C GLY A 198 66.96 0.28 -5.41
N LYS A 199 66.13 0.38 -6.45
CA LYS A 199 65.31 1.55 -6.77
C LYS A 199 63.86 1.36 -6.29
N LYS A 200 63.16 2.46 -6.00
CA LYS A 200 61.72 2.43 -5.64
C LYS A 200 60.88 1.89 -6.81
N PHE A 201 59.82 1.14 -6.53
CA PHE A 201 58.99 0.44 -7.51
C PHE A 201 58.53 1.36 -8.64
N LYS A 202 58.00 2.56 -8.34
CA LYS A 202 57.59 3.58 -9.34
C LYS A 202 58.67 4.03 -10.33
N HIS A 203 59.94 3.87 -9.99
CA HIS A 203 61.08 4.27 -10.84
C HIS A 203 61.75 3.07 -11.52
N CYS A 204 61.20 1.87 -11.34
CA CYS A 204 61.67 0.65 -11.96
C CYS A 204 60.51 -0.01 -12.73
N HIS A 205 59.80 -0.95 -12.11
CA HIS A 205 58.71 -1.71 -12.75
C HIS A 205 57.31 -1.08 -12.58
N GLY A 206 57.20 0.07 -11.92
CA GLY A 206 55.96 0.80 -11.68
C GLY A 206 55.78 2.05 -12.55
N LYS A 207 56.34 2.04 -13.77
CA LYS A 207 56.02 3.01 -14.82
C LYS A 207 54.69 2.64 -15.47
#